data_AF-A0A380DYB2-F1
#
_entry.id   AF-A0A380DYB2-F1
#
_cell.length_a   1.000
_cell.length_b   1.000
_cell.length_c   1.000
_cell.angle_alpha   90.00
_cell.angle_beta   90.00
_cell.angle_gamma   90.00
#
_symmetry.space_group_name_H-M   'P 1'
#
loop_
_entity.id
_entity.type
_entity.pdbx_description
1 polymer ?
#
loop_
_entity_poly.entity_id
_entity_poly.type
_entity_poly.pdbx_seq_one_letter_code
_entity_poly.pdbx_strand_id
1 'polypeptide(L)' 'MNVIRPADGNETRVAWEVALESESTPTSLVLTRQNLPVLDVPEDVVEEGVRKGAYTVYGSEETPEFLLLASGSEVSPCS' A
#
# COMPACT_ATOMS: atom_id res chain seq x y z
N MET A 1 13.24 -11.19 2.78
CA MET A 1 12.80 -10.80 1.44
C MET A 1 11.56 -9.94 1.62
N ASN A 2 11.52 -8.75 1.01
CA ASN A 2 10.35 -7.87 1.03
C ASN A 2 9.57 -8.06 -0.26
N VAL A 3 8.25 -8.18 -0.18
CA VAL A 3 7.37 -8.24 -1.36
C VAL A 3 6.33 -7.14 -1.19
N ILE A 4 6.33 -6.19 -2.11
CA ILE A 4 5.45 -5.01 -2.05
C ILE A 4 4.61 -4.99 -3.32
N ARG A 5 3.28 -5.01 -3.17
CA ARG A 5 2.31 -4.92 -4.25
C ARG A 5 1.50 -3.63 -4.09
N PRO A 6 2.01 -2.49 -4.61
CA PRO A 6 1.42 -1.19 -4.36
C PRO A 6 0.05 -1.02 -5.01
N ALA A 7 -0.87 -0.39 -4.29
CA ALA A 7 -2.26 -0.14 -4.70
C ALA A 7 -2.42 1.08 -5.60
N ASP A 8 -1.51 2.05 -5.53
CA ASP A 8 -1.53 3.25 -6.37
C ASP A 8 -0.12 3.83 -6.62
N GLY A 9 -0.07 5.03 -7.18
CA GLY A 9 1.19 5.75 -7.43
C GLY A 9 1.91 6.20 -6.15
N ASN A 10 1.17 6.57 -5.10
CA ASN A 10 1.75 7.04 -3.84
C ASN A 10 2.44 5.88 -3.10
N GLU A 11 1.80 4.73 -3.02
CA GLU A 11 2.43 3.52 -2.48
C GLU A 11 3.63 3.09 -3.32
N THR A 12 3.54 3.23 -4.65
CA THR A 12 4.65 2.90 -5.55
C THR A 12 5.89 3.75 -5.27
N ARG A 13 5.73 5.06 -5.00
CA ARG A 13 6.85 5.95 -4.61
C ARG A 13 7.55 5.44 -3.36
N VAL A 14 6.78 5.18 -2.29
CA VAL A 14 7.34 4.73 -1.00
C VAL A 14 7.94 3.33 -1.12
N ALA A 15 7.32 2.44 -1.92
CA ALA A 15 7.84 1.09 -2.16
C ALA A 15 9.23 1.12 -2.83
N TRP A 16 9.47 2.09 -3.72
CA TRP A 16 10.80 2.31 -4.30
C TRP A 16 11.80 2.83 -3.27
N GLU A 17 11.41 3.77 -2.40
CA GLU A 17 12.27 4.24 -1.30
C GLU A 17 12.68 3.09 -0.38
N VAL A 18 11.72 2.27 0.06
CA VAL A 18 11.98 1.08 0.88
C VAL A 18 12.92 0.10 0.16
N ALA A 19 12.75 -0.08 -1.16
CA ALA A 19 13.63 -0.94 -1.94
C ALA A 19 15.06 -0.41 -2.01
N LEU A 20 15.25 0.90 -2.11
CA LEU A 20 16.56 1.55 -2.17
C LEU A 20 17.27 1.59 -0.81
N GLU A 21 16.52 1.74 0.28
CA GLU A 21 17.05 1.75 1.64
C GLU A 21 17.35 0.34 2.17
N SER A 22 16.85 -0.71 1.53
CA SER A 22 17.06 -2.08 2.00
C SER A 22 18.43 -2.63 1.56
N GLU A 23 19.42 -2.53 2.46
CA GLU A 23 20.80 -2.95 2.17
C GLU A 23 21.02 -4.46 2.18
N SER A 24 20.29 -5.19 3.03
CA SER A 24 20.54 -6.61 3.32
C SER A 24 19.41 -7.53 2.87
N THR A 25 18.25 -6.97 2.51
CA THR A 25 17.04 -7.73 2.20
C THR A 25 16.57 -7.40 0.79
N PRO A 26 16.55 -8.37 -0.14
CA PRO A 26 16.02 -8.11 -1.48
C PRO A 26 14.54 -7.74 -1.43
N THR A 27 14.16 -6.77 -2.25
CA THR A 27 12.79 -6.26 -2.39
C THR A 27 12.25 -6.59 -3.78
N SER A 28 11.06 -7.19 -3.85
CA SER A 28 10.31 -7.42 -5.08
C SER A 28 9.09 -6.50 -5.13
N LEU A 29 9.00 -5.71 -6.21
CA LEU A 29 7.87 -4.85 -6.49
C LEU A 29 6.93 -5.52 -7.51
N VAL A 30 5.70 -5.79 -7.10
CA VAL A 30 4.66 -6.42 -7.94
C VAL A 30 3.73 -5.33 -8.46
N LEU A 31 4.05 -4.79 -9.64
CA LEU A 31 3.34 -3.68 -10.25
C LEU A 31 2.18 -4.15 -11.13
N THR A 32 1.11 -3.37 -11.16
CA THR A 32 -0.02 -3.60 -12.05
C THR A 32 0.27 -3.07 -13.47
N ARG A 33 -0.41 -3.62 -14.49
CA ARG A 33 -0.30 -3.15 -15.89
C ARG A 33 -1.26 -2.02 -16.21
N GLN A 34 -2.45 -2.05 -15.62
CA GLN A 34 -3.50 -1.05 -15.83
C GLN A 34 -3.32 0.14 -14.89
N ASN A 35 -3.79 1.32 -15.33
CA ASN A 35 -3.85 2.48 -14.46
C ASN A 35 -4.81 2.24 -13.30
N LEU A 36 -4.42 2.68 -12.10
CA LEU A 36 -5.24 2.65 -10.90
C LEU A 36 -5.53 4.09 -10.45
N PRO A 37 -6.68 4.34 -9.82
CA PRO A 37 -6.94 5.62 -9.17
C PRO A 37 -5.95 5.82 -8.02
N VAL A 38 -5.65 7.09 -7.72
CA VAL A 38 -4.92 7.46 -6.50
C VAL A 38 -5.88 7.35 -5.33
N LEU A 39 -5.44 6.71 -4.25
CA LEU A 39 -6.24 6.56 -3.03
C LEU A 39 -6.34 7.91 -2.32
N ASP A 40 -7.51 8.21 -1.75
CA ASP A 40 -7.73 9.43 -0.96
C ASP A 40 -7.23 9.23 0.48
N VAL A 41 -5.91 9.08 0.61
CA VAL A 41 -5.21 8.88 1.88
C VAL A 41 -4.10 9.93 1.99
N PRO A 42 -3.92 10.58 3.16
CA PRO A 42 -2.82 11.51 3.39
C PRO A 42 -1.44 10.87 3.11
N GLU A 43 -0.53 11.61 2.49
CA GLU A 43 0.78 11.10 2.08
C GLU A 43 1.62 10.56 3.25
N ASP A 44 1.52 11.18 4.43
CA ASP A 44 2.22 10.75 5.65
C ASP A 44 1.72 9.38 6.15
N VAL A 45 0.41 9.14 6.04
CA VAL A 45 -0.20 7.85 6.38
C VAL A 45 0.22 6.77 5.39
N VAL A 46 0.28 7.08 4.09
CA VAL A 46 0.79 6.16 3.07
C VAL A 46 2.26 5.83 3.32
N GLU A 47 3.09 6.83 3.62
CA GLU A 47 4.51 6.64 3.86
C GLU A 47 4.79 5.74 5.08
N GLU A 48 4.17 6.06 6.22
CA GLU A 48 4.29 5.25 7.42
C GLU A 48 3.70 3.84 7.20
N GLY A 49 2.56 3.78 6.51
CA GLY A 49 1.81 2.56 6.25
C GLY A 49 2.54 1.54 5.38
N VAL A 50 3.09 1.98 4.24
CA VAL A 50 3.85 1.12 3.32
C VAL A 50 5.12 0.60 4.00
N ARG A 51 5.81 1.45 4.79
CA ARG A 51 7.01 1.05 5.56
C ARG A 51 6.68 0.02 6.65
N LYS A 52 5.47 0.08 7.23
CA LYS A 52 4.95 -0.94 8.16
C LYS A 52 4.40 -2.20 7.47
N GLY A 53 4.19 -2.15 6.15
CA GLY A 53 3.71 -3.25 5.32
C GLY A 53 2.20 -3.32 5.12
N ALA A 54 1.40 -2.62 5.94
CA ALA A 54 -0.04 -2.47 5.79
C ALA A 54 -0.54 -1.27 6.59
N TYR A 55 -1.63 -0.65 6.15
CA TYR A 55 -2.29 0.45 6.84
C TYR A 55 -3.79 0.48 6.52
N THR A 56 -4.54 1.25 7.30
CA THR A 56 -5.98 1.44 7.09
C THR A 56 -6.19 2.48 5.99
N VAL A 57 -6.76 2.04 4.86
CA VAL A 57 -7.16 2.92 3.75
C VAL A 57 -8.53 3.54 4.03
N TYR A 58 -9.49 2.73 4.47
CA TYR A 58 -10.84 3.14 4.82
C TYR A 58 -11.14 2.71 6.27
N GLY A 59 -11.47 3.68 7.11
CA GLY A 59 -11.83 3.45 8.51
C GLY A 59 -13.35 3.47 8.73
N SER A 60 -13.78 2.87 9.84
CA SER A 60 -15.14 2.99 10.37
C SER A 60 -15.09 3.79 11.67
N GLU A 61 -16.05 4.68 11.90
CA GLU A 61 -16.19 5.41 13.18
C GLU A 61 -16.67 4.48 14.31
N GLU A 62 -17.44 3.44 13.96
CA GLU A 62 -17.90 2.40 14.87
C GLU A 62 -17.03 1.14 14.78
N THR A 63 -17.11 0.27 15.79
CA THR A 63 -16.41 -1.03 15.78
C THR A 63 -16.83 -1.83 14.55
N PRO A 64 -15.91 -2.13 13.62
CA PRO A 64 -16.28 -2.80 12.38
C PRO A 64 -16.67 -4.26 12.64
N GLU A 65 -17.75 -4.70 12.01
CA GLU A 65 -18.17 -6.12 12.01
C GLU A 65 -17.27 -6.98 11.10
N PHE A 66 -16.64 -6.35 10.10
CA PHE A 66 -15.78 -6.99 9.11
C PHE A 66 -14.50 -6.21 8.89
N LEU A 67 -13.39 -6.93 8.69
CA LEU A 67 -12.11 -6.37 8.28
C LEU A 67 -11.74 -6.94 6.91
N LEU A 68 -11.59 -6.08 5.91
CA LEU A 68 -11.13 -6.46 4.58
C LEU A 68 -9.63 -6.19 4.47
N LEU A 69 -8.90 -7.18 3.97
CA LEU A 69 -7.48 -7.07 3.64
C LEU A 69 -7.34 -7.19 2.12
N ALA A 70 -6.82 -6.15 1.48
CA ALA A 70 -6.59 -6.09 0.05
C ALA A 70 -5.16 -5.61 -0.24
N SER A 71 -4.67 -5.88 -1.45
CA SER A 71 -3.35 -5.43 -1.91
C SER A 71 -3.41 -5.10 -3.40
N GLY A 72 -2.59 -4.15 -3.85
CA GLY A 72 -2.55 -3.78 -5.26
C GLY A 72 -3.88 -3.24 -5.79
N SER A 73 -4.19 -3.64 -7.03
CA SER A 73 -5.41 -3.25 -7.75
C SER A 73 -6.73 -3.59 -7.04
N GLU A 74 -6.69 -4.52 -6.09
CA GLU A 74 -7.85 -5.02 -5.36
C GLU A 74 -8.22 -4.11 -4.18
N VAL A 75 -7.43 -3.08 -3.86
CA VAL A 75 -7.77 -2.09 -2.83
C VAL A 75 -8.87 -1.13 -3.31
N SER A 76 -8.79 -0.68 -4.57
CA SER A 76 -9.78 0.25 -5.13
C SER A 76 -11.24 -0.24 -5.07
N PRO A 77 -11.58 -1.52 -5.33
CA PRO A 77 -12.96 -2.00 -5.19
C PRO A 77 -13.42 -2.18 -3.73
N CYS A 78 -12.54 -2.04 -2.74
CA CYS A 78 -12.88 -2.13 -1.32
C CYS A 78 -13.25 -0.77 -0.68
N SER A 79 -13.30 0.31 -1.48
CA SER A 79 -13.74 1.64 -1.06
C SER A 79 -15.23 1.70 -0.72
#